data_AF-A0A6J5EVF7-F1
#
_entry.id   AF-A0A6J5EVF7-F1
#
_cell.length_a   1.000
_cell.length_b   1.000
_cell.length_c   1.000
_cell.angle_alpha   90.00
_cell.angle_beta   90.00
_cell.angle_gamma   90.00
#
_symmetry.space_group_name_H-M   'P 1'
#
loop_
_entity.id
_entity.type
_entity.pdbx_description
1 polymer ?
#
loop_
_entity_poly.entity_id
_entity_poly.type
_entity_poly.pdbx_seq_one_letter_code
_entity_poly.pdbx_strand_id
1 'polypeptide(L)' 'MRTIKIQQFTEEDEEFFELGDETEVMVTDDEWRLLEEAQDVIWIDRLGGFYALVG' A
#
# COMPACT_ATOMS: atom_id res chain seq x y z
N MET A 1 -12.19 -1.59 -10.31
CA MET A 1 -10.82 -1.00 -10.33
C MET A 1 -10.94 0.49 -10.11
N ARG A 2 -10.05 1.07 -9.30
CA ARG A 2 -10.03 2.49 -8.94
C ARG A 2 -8.61 2.98 -8.73
N THR A 3 -8.38 4.28 -8.92
CA THR A 3 -7.10 4.92 -8.56
C THR A 3 -7.18 5.41 -7.12
N ILE A 4 -6.18 5.09 -6.31
CA ILE A 4 -6.05 5.54 -4.93
C ILE A 4 -4.64 6.07 -4.68
N LYS A 5 -4.51 6.92 -3.67
CA LYS A 5 -3.23 7.42 -3.19
C LYS A 5 -2.67 6.49 -2.12
N ILE A 6 -1.42 6.08 -2.26
CA ILE A 6 -0.74 5.12 -1.38
C ILE A 6 0.68 5.60 -1.06
N GLN A 7 1.20 5.14 0.08
CA GLN A 7 2.61 5.21 0.41
C GLN A 7 3.22 3.81 0.27
N GLN A 8 4.37 3.70 -0.41
CA GLN A 8 5.12 2.45 -0.50
C GLN A 8 6.11 2.34 0.66
N PHE A 9 6.38 1.12 1.10
CA PHE A 9 7.35 0.82 2.15
C PHE A 9 8.32 -0.28 1.73
N THR A 10 9.50 -0.26 2.35
CA THR A 10 10.41 -1.40 2.44
C THR A 10 10.42 -1.93 3.86
N GLU A 11 10.58 -3.24 4.02
CA GLU A 11 10.73 -3.90 5.34
C GLU A 11 12.22 -4.18 5.58
N GLU A 12 12.77 -3.62 6.67
CA GLU A 12 14.13 -3.87 7.13
C GLU A 12 14.11 -4.10 8.64
N ASP A 13 14.72 -5.19 9.13
CA ASP A 13 14.79 -5.52 10.56
C ASP A 13 13.43 -5.50 11.29
N GLU A 14 12.36 -6.01 10.66
CA GLU A 14 10.98 -6.01 11.19
C GLU A 14 10.34 -4.61 11.32
N GLU A 15 10.96 -3.58 10.74
CA GLU A 15 10.44 -2.21 10.67
C GLU A 15 10.12 -1.81 9.22
N PHE A 16 9.09 -0.98 9.04
CA PHE A 16 8.69 -0.43 7.75
C PHE A 16 9.21 0.98 7.54
N PHE A 17 9.88 1.22 6.42
CA PHE A 17 10.40 2.53 6.04
C PHE A 17 9.76 3.02 4.75
N GLU A 18 9.33 4.27 4.72
CA GLU A 18 8.75 4.91 3.53
C GLU A 18 9.74 4.86 2.36
N LEU A 19 9.27 4.34 1.24
CA LEU A 19 10.02 4.24 0.00
C LEU A 19 9.49 5.25 -1.00
N GLY A 20 10.23 6.35 -1.17
CA GLY A 20 9.86 7.43 -2.08
C GLY A 20 8.61 8.19 -1.65
N ASP A 21 8.10 9.02 -2.56
CA ASP A 21 6.92 9.86 -2.31
C ASP A 21 5.61 9.06 -2.49
N GLU A 22 4.55 9.55 -1.84
CA GLU A 22 3.19 9.08 -2.05
C GLU A 22 2.83 9.08 -3.54
N THR A 23 2.17 8.02 -4.00
CA THR A 23 1.85 7.83 -5.42
C THR A 23 0.43 7.37 -5.64
N GLU A 24 -0.06 7.56 -6.87
CA GLU A 24 -1.37 7.07 -7.29
C GLU A 24 -1.22 5.72 -7.99
N VAL A 25 -1.94 4.71 -7.50
CA VAL A 25 -1.95 3.38 -8.11
C VAL A 25 -3.37 2.93 -8.41
N MET A 26 -3.51 2.19 -9.51
CA MET A 26 -4.76 1.52 -9.84
C MET A 26 -4.84 0.20 -9.07
N VAL A 27 -5.86 0.07 -8.23
CA VAL A 27 -6.16 -1.14 -7.45
C VAL A 27 -7.48 -1.77 -7.88
N THR A 28 -7.60 -3.07 -7.64
CA THR A 28 -8.90 -3.78 -7.66
C THR A 28 -9.73 -3.36 -6.45
N ASP A 29 -11.04 -3.64 -6.50
CA ASP A 29 -11.93 -3.30 -5.38
C ASP A 29 -11.64 -4.16 -4.14
N ASP A 30 -11.10 -5.38 -4.32
CA ASP A 30 -10.64 -6.23 -3.22
C ASP A 30 -9.36 -5.70 -2.56
N GLU A 31 -8.36 -5.29 -3.35
CA GLU A 31 -7.13 -4.67 -2.83
C GLU A 31 -7.41 -3.36 -2.09
N TRP A 32 -8.32 -2.54 -2.62
CA TRP A 32 -8.77 -1.34 -1.93
C TRP A 32 -9.42 -1.69 -0.59
N ARG A 33 -10.29 -2.70 -0.56
CA ARG A 33 -10.93 -3.15 0.69
C ARG A 33 -9.92 -3.67 1.70
N LEU A 34 -8.90 -4.41 1.26
CA LEU A 34 -7.81 -4.87 2.12
C LEU A 34 -7.04 -3.71 2.75
N LEU A 35 -6.68 -2.69 1.94
CA LEU A 35 -5.97 -1.50 2.42
C LEU A 35 -6.81 -0.69 3.42
N GLU A 36 -8.09 -0.49 3.12
CA GLU A 36 -9.05 0.21 4.00
C GLU A 36 -9.31 -0.55 5.31
N GLU A 37 -9.43 -1.87 5.26
CA GLU A 37 -9.67 -2.71 6.44
C GLU A 37 -8.42 -2.81 7.32
N ALA A 38 -7.22 -2.86 6.71
CA ALA A 38 -5.97 -2.96 7.45
C ALA A 38 -5.64 -1.69 8.24
N GLN A 39 -5.84 -0.51 7.63
CA GLN A 39 -5.38 0.79 8.18
C GLN A 39 -3.89 0.78 8.60
N ASP A 40 -3.09 -0.09 7.97
CA ASP A 40 -1.69 -0.35 8.28
C ASP A 40 -0.95 -0.79 7.00
N VAL A 41 0.37 -0.93 7.08
CA VAL A 41 1.21 -1.39 5.98
C VAL A 41 0.95 -2.86 5.68
N ILE A 42 0.51 -3.16 4.46
CA ILE A 42 0.25 -4.55 4.01
C ILE A 42 0.94 -4.87 2.70
N TRP A 43 1.27 -6.14 2.51
CA TRP A 43 1.79 -6.65 1.25
C TRP A 43 0.67 -6.80 0.21
N ILE A 44 0.87 -6.23 -0.98
CA ILE A 44 -0.04 -6.40 -2.11
C ILE A 44 0.66 -7.21 -3.21
N ASP A 45 0.29 -8.48 -3.35
CA ASP A 45 0.94 -9.45 -4.26
C ASP A 45 1.07 -8.94 -5.70
N ARG A 46 0.00 -8.33 -6.24
CA ARG A 46 0.00 -7.84 -7.63
C ARG A 46 0.96 -6.68 -7.84
N LEU A 47 1.14 -5.85 -6.82
CA LEU A 47 2.03 -4.68 -6.87
C LEU A 47 3.47 -5.06 -6.47
N GLY A 48 3.64 -6.19 -5.78
CA GLY A 48 4.96 -6.69 -5.37
C GLY A 48 5.63 -5.79 -4.34
N GLY A 49 4.87 -5.27 -3.38
CA GLY A 49 5.38 -4.34 -2.38
C GLY A 49 4.48 -4.18 -1.17
N PHE A 50 5.02 -3.51 -0.16
CA PHE A 50 4.30 -3.08 1.03
C PHE A 50 3.71 -1.69 0.83
N TYR A 51 2.43 -1.53 1.16
CA TYR A 51 1.70 -0.29 0.93
C TYR A 51 0.75 0.02 2.09
N ALA A 52 0.58 1.30 2.36
CA ALA A 52 -0.50 1.81 3.20
C ALA A 52 -1.32 2.83 2.41
N LEU A 53 -2.61 2.93 2.75
CA LEU A 53 -3.48 3.96 2.20
C LEU A 53 -3.12 5.33 2.80
N VAL A 54 -3.05 6.35 1.96
CA VAL A 54 -2.89 7.74 2.42
C VAL A 54 -4.28 8.34 2.61
N GLY A 55 -4.57 8.79 3.83
CA GLY A 55 -5.84 9.41 4.23
C GLY A 55 -5.93 10.92 3.95
#